data_AF-A0A088RZY8-F1
#
_entry.id   AF-A0A088RZY8-F1
#
_cell.length_a   1.000
_cell.length_b   1.000
_cell.length_c   1.000
_cell.angle_alpha   90.00
_cell.angle_beta   90.00
_cell.angle_gamma   90.00
#
_symmetry.space_group_name_H-M   'P 1'
#
loop_
_entity.id
_entity.type
_entity.pdbx_description
1 polymer ?
#
loop_
_entity_poly.entity_id
_entity_poly.type
_entity_poly.pdbx_seq_one_letter_code
_entity_poly.pdbx_strand_id
1 'polypeptide(L)'
;MWNDAEDDPLWSAGAIVSAMDAQPVVPAELLCSVQAPPFIWNRHPSHCIVLCLLQRRGICLPRYRELVDYHMSELLLHYLDVCREGAFFVYYSAGKWPKERFFRIRMMPMNRLGPVTESAPHLVMTLHESGIHVLDSIPLDSLVGVTVTPQAARFRPFLEPPNTIIGCREGRGHRTRLPVDGAFSLWFYDVVQHTARSVDVLTCNEKVFDIWTKTFRGLVSVNSSSVVQVALTPHGDSAELAELTRAAQQQGEVEHG
;
A
#
# COMPACT_ATOMS: atom_id res chain seq x y z
N MET A 1 12.36 58.17 -31.43
CA MET A 1 11.61 56.94 -31.74
C MET A 1 12.64 55.83 -31.78
N TRP A 2 12.93 55.28 -30.61
CA TRP A 2 12.50 53.94 -30.15
C TRP A 2 13.40 52.88 -30.78
N ASN A 3 14.45 52.52 -30.02
CA ASN A 3 15.20 51.29 -30.23
C ASN A 3 14.37 50.18 -29.60
N ASP A 4 13.94 49.23 -30.43
CA ASP A 4 13.45 47.93 -30.00
C ASP A 4 14.63 47.16 -29.41
N ALA A 5 14.61 46.96 -28.08
CA ALA A 5 15.33 45.88 -27.44
C ALA A 5 14.30 44.78 -27.21
N GLU A 6 14.46 43.68 -27.94
CA GLU A 6 13.74 42.43 -27.71
C GLU A 6 14.03 41.96 -26.29
N ASP A 7 13.04 42.09 -25.38
CA ASP A 7 13.07 41.43 -24.08
C ASP A 7 12.87 39.92 -24.31
N ASP A 8 13.97 39.20 -24.27
CA ASP A 8 14.07 37.75 -24.46
C ASP A 8 13.34 37.02 -23.28
N PRO A 9 12.20 36.34 -23.53
CA PRO A 9 11.35 35.80 -22.47
C PRO A 9 11.91 34.54 -21.77
N LEU A 10 13.11 34.08 -22.17
CA LEU A 10 13.77 32.90 -21.61
C LEU A 10 14.56 33.16 -20.33
N TRP A 11 15.00 34.40 -20.08
CA TRP A 11 15.73 34.75 -18.84
C TRP A 11 14.83 34.82 -17.61
N SER A 12 13.57 35.21 -17.78
CA SER A 12 12.60 35.30 -16.69
C SER A 12 12.18 33.91 -16.19
N ALA A 13 12.06 32.92 -17.07
CA ALA A 13 11.74 31.54 -16.69
C ALA A 13 12.85 30.88 -15.86
N GLY A 14 14.12 31.07 -16.23
CA GLY A 14 15.27 30.54 -15.46
C GLY A 14 15.41 31.16 -14.07
N ALA A 15 15.12 32.46 -13.94
CA ALA A 15 15.12 33.16 -12.65
C ALA A 15 13.96 32.71 -11.75
N ILE A 16 12.80 32.39 -12.31
CA ILE A 16 11.63 31.88 -11.57
C ILE A 16 11.88 30.45 -11.06
N VAL A 17 12.48 29.58 -11.89
CA VAL A 17 12.84 28.21 -11.48
C VAL A 17 13.90 28.21 -10.39
N SER A 18 14.93 29.07 -10.49
CA SER A 18 15.95 29.21 -9.45
C SER A 18 15.42 29.82 -8.14
N ALA A 19 14.32 30.57 -8.17
CA ALA A 19 13.68 31.13 -6.99
C ALA A 19 12.74 30.12 -6.28
N MET A 20 12.19 29.15 -7.03
CA MET A 20 11.39 28.06 -6.47
C MET A 20 12.24 27.03 -5.71
N ASP A 21 13.50 26.83 -6.12
CA ASP A 21 14.44 25.96 -5.40
C ASP A 21 15.03 26.60 -4.12
N ALA A 22 14.87 27.91 -3.95
CA ALA A 22 15.47 28.65 -2.84
C ALA A 22 14.62 28.66 -1.55
N GLN A 23 13.34 28.27 -1.62
CA GLN A 23 12.49 28.14 -0.46
C GLN A 23 12.32 26.67 -0.09
N PRO A 24 12.57 26.26 1.17
CA PRO A 24 12.28 24.91 1.59
C PRO A 24 10.81 24.62 1.33
N VAL A 25 10.54 23.50 0.65
CA VAL A 25 9.19 22.99 0.32
C VAL A 25 8.29 22.87 1.57
N VAL A 26 8.92 22.87 2.76
CA VAL A 26 8.26 22.90 4.06
C VAL A 26 8.46 24.28 4.70
N PRO A 27 7.38 25.05 4.92
CA PRO A 27 7.40 26.30 5.68
C PRO A 27 8.13 26.15 7.02
N ALA A 28 9.04 27.08 7.35
CA ALA A 28 9.84 27.03 8.58
C ALA A 28 8.96 27.05 9.85
N GLU A 29 7.75 27.59 9.75
CA GLU A 29 6.77 27.60 10.84
C GLU A 29 6.26 26.18 11.20
N LEU A 30 6.29 25.23 10.25
CA LEU A 30 5.97 23.81 10.49
C LEU A 30 7.15 23.04 11.12
N LEU A 31 8.38 23.54 10.97
CA LEU A 31 9.56 22.97 11.62
C LEU A 31 9.66 23.38 13.10
N CYS A 32 8.98 24.46 13.50
CA CYS A 32 9.03 25.01 14.85
C CYS A 32 7.81 24.72 15.72
N SER A 33 6.77 24.04 15.23
CA SER A 33 5.62 23.70 16.05
C SER A 33 5.87 22.45 16.89
N VAL A 34 6.26 22.68 18.16
CA VAL A 34 6.20 21.74 19.30
C VAL A 34 7.00 20.45 19.10
N GLN A 35 8.21 20.41 19.67
CA GLN A 35 8.95 19.17 19.88
C GLN A 35 8.18 18.27 20.86
N ALA A 36 7.14 17.60 20.36
CA ALA A 36 6.78 16.31 20.89
C ALA A 36 8.07 15.45 20.86
N PRO A 37 8.33 14.65 21.90
CA PRO A 37 9.47 13.73 21.88
C PRO A 37 9.43 12.93 20.57
N PRO A 38 10.57 12.74 19.88
CA PRO A 38 10.60 12.07 18.59
C PRO A 38 9.88 10.73 18.73
N PHE A 39 8.90 10.48 17.87
CA PHE A 39 8.10 9.27 17.92
C PHE A 39 9.02 8.04 17.87
N ILE A 40 8.99 7.24 18.95
CA ILE A 40 9.85 6.06 19.09
C ILE A 40 9.07 4.83 18.61
N TRP A 41 9.10 4.60 17.31
CA TRP A 41 8.36 3.51 16.67
C TRP A 41 8.67 2.11 17.23
N ASN A 42 9.89 1.88 17.76
CA ASN A 42 10.30 0.56 18.26
C ASN A 42 9.54 0.11 19.52
N ARG A 43 8.79 1.02 20.17
CA ARG A 43 7.89 0.70 21.28
C ARG A 43 6.46 0.42 20.82
N HIS A 44 6.14 0.72 19.57
CA HIS A 44 4.78 0.56 19.04
C HIS A 44 4.47 -0.92 18.79
N PRO A 45 3.33 -1.48 19.24
CA PRO A 45 3.06 -2.92 19.15
C PRO A 45 3.02 -3.48 17.73
N SER A 46 2.73 -2.65 16.72
CA SER A 46 2.68 -3.03 15.30
C SER A 46 3.96 -2.83 14.50
N HIS A 47 5.05 -2.31 15.08
CA HIS A 47 6.29 -2.09 14.32
C HIS A 47 6.87 -3.39 13.74
N CYS A 48 6.64 -4.53 14.41
CA CYS A 48 7.11 -5.84 13.98
C CYS A 48 6.52 -6.28 12.62
N ILE A 49 5.33 -5.80 12.26
CA ILE A 49 4.72 -6.08 10.94
C ILE A 49 5.56 -5.46 9.84
N VAL A 50 5.86 -4.17 9.96
CA VAL A 50 6.66 -3.41 8.97
C VAL A 50 8.08 -3.95 8.91
N LEU A 51 8.71 -4.21 10.07
CA LEU A 51 10.04 -4.82 10.11
C LEU A 51 10.06 -6.18 9.43
N CYS A 52 9.08 -7.03 9.68
CA CYS A 52 9.01 -8.36 9.06
C CYS A 52 8.92 -8.25 7.53
N LEU A 53 8.10 -7.34 7.00
CA LEU A 53 8.00 -7.12 5.55
C LEU A 53 9.30 -6.62 4.94
N LEU A 54 9.94 -5.63 5.56
CA LEU A 54 11.24 -5.10 5.11
C LEU A 54 12.35 -6.16 5.16
N GLN A 55 12.41 -6.95 6.24
CA GLN A 55 13.39 -8.03 6.38
C GLN A 55 13.24 -9.09 5.28
N ARG A 56 12.02 -9.40 4.87
CA ARG A 56 11.75 -10.34 3.76
C ARG A 56 12.16 -9.79 2.40
N ARG A 57 12.39 -8.47 2.30
CA ARG A 57 13.02 -7.81 1.15
C ARG A 57 14.54 -7.65 1.29
N GLY A 58 15.15 -8.20 2.35
CA GLY A 58 16.57 -8.03 2.65
C GLY A 58 16.92 -6.67 3.27
N ILE A 59 15.92 -5.88 3.66
CA ILE A 59 16.07 -4.58 4.31
C ILE A 59 16.09 -4.80 5.82
N CYS A 60 17.29 -5.03 6.36
CA CYS A 60 17.53 -5.30 7.77
C CYS A 60 18.26 -4.15 8.49
N LEU A 61 17.96 -3.97 9.78
CA LEU A 61 18.74 -3.11 10.66
C LEU A 61 20.09 -3.74 11.03
N PRO A 62 21.11 -2.92 11.38
CA PRO A 62 21.10 -1.45 11.40
C PRO A 62 21.34 -0.82 10.01
N ARG A 63 21.65 -1.64 8.99
CA ARG A 63 22.14 -1.20 7.68
C ARG A 63 21.23 -0.21 6.95
N TYR A 64 19.92 -0.41 7.01
CA TYR A 64 18.93 0.43 6.31
C TYR A 64 18.07 1.26 7.27
N ARG A 65 18.67 1.78 8.34
CA ARG A 65 17.95 2.49 9.40
C ARG A 65 17.07 3.62 8.89
N GLU A 66 17.58 4.47 8.01
CA GLU A 66 16.84 5.63 7.47
C GLU A 66 15.59 5.19 6.70
N LEU A 67 15.70 4.16 5.86
CA LEU A 67 14.57 3.60 5.12
C LEU A 67 13.55 2.92 6.05
N VAL A 68 14.03 2.22 7.07
CA VAL A 68 13.15 1.66 8.12
C VAL A 68 12.41 2.78 8.84
N ASP A 69 13.12 3.80 9.31
CA ASP A 69 12.55 4.96 10.02
C ASP A 69 11.51 5.69 9.15
N TYR A 70 11.75 5.83 7.84
CA TYR A 70 10.81 6.41 6.87
C TYR A 70 9.47 5.67 6.82
N HIS A 71 9.48 4.33 6.78
CA HIS A 71 8.25 3.54 6.75
C HIS A 71 7.54 3.45 8.12
N MET A 72 8.24 3.78 9.21
CA MET A 72 7.74 3.70 10.58
C MET A 72 6.98 4.96 11.01
N SER A 73 6.15 5.52 10.12
CA SER A 73 5.29 6.65 10.46
C SER A 73 4.30 6.27 11.57
N GLU A 74 4.08 7.18 12.52
CA GLU A 74 3.14 7.00 13.63
C GLU A 74 1.73 6.65 13.12
N LEU A 75 1.27 7.35 12.08
CA LEU A 75 -0.06 7.14 11.50
C LEU A 75 -0.24 5.73 10.93
N LEU A 76 0.75 5.22 10.18
CA LEU A 76 0.68 3.86 9.62
C LEU A 76 0.64 2.82 10.73
N LEU A 77 1.46 3.00 11.77
CA LEU A 77 1.52 2.07 12.89
C LEU A 77 0.22 2.06 13.69
N HIS A 78 -0.39 3.22 13.92
CA HIS A 78 -1.70 3.31 14.56
C HIS A 78 -2.80 2.65 13.71
N TYR A 79 -2.82 2.88 12.40
CA TYR A 79 -3.79 2.20 11.53
C TYR A 79 -3.58 0.69 11.44
N LEU A 80 -2.33 0.22 11.56
CA LEU A 80 -2.04 -1.20 11.67
C LEU A 80 -2.62 -1.83 12.93
N ASP A 81 -2.62 -1.13 14.07
CA ASP A 81 -3.29 -1.62 15.27
C ASP A 81 -4.80 -1.82 15.03
N VAL A 82 -5.46 -0.86 14.39
CA VAL A 82 -6.88 -0.98 14.03
C VAL A 82 -7.10 -2.15 13.06
N CYS A 83 -6.24 -2.32 12.06
CA CYS A 83 -6.33 -3.46 11.15
C CYS A 83 -6.03 -4.82 11.81
N ARG A 84 -5.30 -4.84 12.94
CA ARG A 84 -5.07 -6.06 13.74
C ARG A 84 -6.28 -6.43 14.60
N GLU A 85 -6.98 -5.44 15.14
CA GLU A 85 -8.27 -5.65 15.80
C GLU A 85 -9.26 -6.26 14.80
N GLY A 86 -9.31 -5.70 13.59
CA GLY A 86 -10.07 -6.24 12.46
C GLY A 86 -11.40 -5.55 12.23
N ALA A 87 -12.07 -5.93 11.14
CA ALA A 87 -13.38 -5.40 10.80
C ALA A 87 -14.20 -6.39 9.94
N PHE A 88 -15.51 -6.21 9.95
CA PHE A 88 -16.41 -6.92 9.05
C PHE A 88 -16.47 -6.25 7.68
N PHE A 89 -16.46 -7.08 6.65
CA PHE A 89 -16.63 -6.67 5.26
C PHE A 89 -17.59 -7.62 4.55
N VAL A 90 -18.26 -7.12 3.53
CA VAL A 90 -18.92 -7.95 2.54
C VAL A 90 -17.85 -8.42 1.55
N TYR A 91 -17.60 -9.73 1.53
CA TYR A 91 -16.61 -10.35 0.65
C TYR A 91 -17.26 -10.90 -0.62
N TYR A 92 -16.70 -10.54 -1.77
CA TYR A 92 -17.16 -10.94 -3.10
C TYR A 92 -16.18 -11.94 -3.69
N SER A 93 -16.67 -13.12 -4.06
CA SER A 93 -15.84 -14.21 -4.59
C SER A 93 -16.38 -14.75 -5.90
N ALA A 94 -15.51 -15.38 -6.68
CA ALA A 94 -15.84 -15.94 -7.98
C ALA A 94 -17.04 -16.88 -7.93
N GLY A 95 -18.10 -16.59 -8.71
CA GLY A 95 -19.24 -17.49 -8.89
C GLY A 95 -20.04 -17.79 -7.62
N LYS A 96 -19.84 -17.02 -6.55
CA LYS A 96 -20.57 -17.19 -5.28
C LYS A 96 -21.21 -15.89 -4.87
N TRP A 97 -22.35 -16.01 -4.22
CA TRP A 97 -23.00 -14.88 -3.59
C TRP A 97 -22.11 -14.25 -2.50
N PRO A 98 -22.19 -12.91 -2.32
CA PRO A 98 -21.40 -12.19 -1.33
C PRO A 98 -21.81 -12.59 0.08
N LYS A 99 -20.81 -12.58 0.97
CA LYS A 99 -20.97 -12.98 2.36
C LYS A 99 -20.19 -12.06 3.30
N GLU A 100 -20.75 -11.82 4.46
CA GLU A 100 -20.06 -11.07 5.51
C GLU A 100 -18.94 -11.92 6.08
N ARG A 101 -17.76 -11.33 6.20
CA ARG A 101 -16.56 -11.98 6.69
C ARG A 101 -15.79 -11.00 7.56
N PHE A 102 -15.14 -11.56 8.57
CA PHE A 102 -14.27 -10.80 9.44
C PHE A 102 -12.83 -10.88 8.92
N PHE A 103 -12.19 -9.74 8.76
CA PHE A 103 -10.82 -9.63 8.28
C PHE A 103 -9.97 -8.95 9.33
N ARG A 104 -8.74 -9.44 9.52
CA ARG A 104 -7.73 -8.78 10.35
C ARG A 104 -6.32 -9.09 9.87
N ILE A 105 -5.37 -8.25 10.25
CA ILE A 105 -3.95 -8.53 10.10
C ILE A 105 -3.46 -9.32 11.32
N ARG A 106 -2.80 -10.45 11.08
CA ARG A 106 -2.24 -11.28 12.16
C ARG A 106 -0.90 -11.87 11.74
N MET A 107 0.04 -11.94 12.67
CA MET A 107 1.25 -12.74 12.50
C MET A 107 0.87 -14.23 12.52
N MET A 108 1.15 -14.94 11.43
CA MET A 108 0.87 -16.37 11.27
C MET A 108 2.17 -17.11 10.95
N PRO A 109 2.32 -18.38 11.39
CA PRO A 109 3.48 -19.18 11.03
C PRO A 109 3.50 -19.44 9.53
N MET A 110 4.66 -19.26 8.90
CA MET A 110 4.83 -19.51 7.45
C MET A 110 4.70 -21.00 7.11
N ASN A 111 5.12 -21.87 8.02
CA ASN A 111 5.03 -23.32 7.84
C ASN A 111 4.09 -23.91 8.90
N ARG A 112 2.89 -24.35 8.47
CA ARG A 112 1.85 -24.87 9.39
C ARG A 112 2.11 -26.30 9.85
N LEU A 113 3.03 -27.01 9.19
CA LEU A 113 3.30 -28.44 9.41
C LEU A 113 4.69 -28.72 9.98
N GLY A 114 5.51 -27.68 10.20
CA GLY A 114 6.87 -27.78 10.73
C GLY A 114 7.05 -27.06 12.07
N PRO A 115 8.24 -27.15 12.68
CA PRO A 115 8.56 -26.32 13.84
C PRO A 115 8.41 -24.83 13.48
N VAL A 116 7.77 -24.05 14.36
CA VAL A 116 7.52 -22.62 14.16
C VAL A 116 8.85 -21.88 14.26
N THR A 117 9.56 -21.76 13.14
CA THR A 117 10.81 -21.01 13.05
C THR A 117 10.58 -19.59 12.56
N GLU A 118 9.55 -19.36 11.74
CA GLU A 118 9.29 -18.06 11.11
C GLU A 118 7.80 -17.74 11.06
N SER A 119 7.47 -16.50 11.43
CA SER A 119 6.12 -15.94 11.35
C SER A 119 6.12 -14.73 10.42
N ALA A 120 5.03 -14.53 9.70
CA ALA A 120 4.86 -13.40 8.80
C ALA A 120 3.48 -12.76 8.98
N PRO A 121 3.34 -11.47 8.69
CA PRO A 121 2.05 -10.81 8.73
C PRO A 121 1.16 -11.32 7.60
N HIS A 122 -0.07 -11.71 7.93
CA HIS A 122 -1.07 -12.21 6.98
C HIS A 122 -2.36 -11.42 7.10
N LEU A 123 -3.06 -11.24 5.98
CA LEU A 123 -4.48 -10.94 5.97
C LEU A 123 -5.24 -12.23 6.26
N VAL A 124 -5.91 -12.28 7.42
CA VAL A 124 -6.65 -13.45 7.88
C VAL A 124 -8.14 -13.21 7.73
N MET A 125 -8.85 -14.16 7.12
CA MET A 125 -10.30 -14.17 6.99
C MET A 125 -10.91 -15.23 7.90
N THR A 126 -11.91 -14.84 8.71
CA THR A 126 -12.71 -15.74 9.56
C THR A 126 -14.21 -15.52 9.32
N LEU A 127 -15.05 -16.41 9.85
CA LEU A 127 -16.50 -16.23 9.84
C LEU A 127 -16.95 -15.11 10.78
N HIS A 128 -16.29 -14.98 11.92
CA HIS A 128 -16.63 -14.04 12.99
C HIS A 128 -15.34 -13.58 13.70
N GLU A 129 -15.40 -12.48 14.44
CA GLU A 129 -14.30 -11.91 15.22
C GLU A 129 -13.68 -12.94 16.20
N SER A 130 -14.54 -13.63 16.95
CA SER A 130 -14.17 -14.71 17.87
C SER A 130 -13.86 -16.06 17.18
N GLY A 131 -13.91 -16.10 15.85
CA GLY A 131 -13.70 -17.32 15.07
C GLY A 131 -12.28 -17.85 15.23
N ILE A 132 -12.15 -19.04 15.82
CA ILE A 132 -10.88 -19.77 15.91
C ILE A 132 -10.51 -20.35 14.53
N HIS A 133 -11.52 -20.72 13.73
CA HIS A 133 -11.32 -21.29 12.41
C HIS A 133 -11.01 -20.22 11.36
N VAL A 134 -9.78 -20.25 10.87
CA VAL A 134 -9.31 -19.45 9.73
C VAL A 134 -9.86 -20.04 8.43
N LEU A 135 -10.66 -19.26 7.70
CA LEU A 135 -11.17 -19.64 6.39
C LEU A 135 -10.11 -19.49 5.30
N ASP A 136 -9.33 -18.42 5.39
CA ASP A 136 -8.23 -18.13 4.47
C ASP A 136 -7.18 -17.26 5.18
N SER A 137 -5.94 -17.35 4.74
CA SER A 137 -4.87 -16.46 5.18
C SER A 137 -3.91 -16.19 4.03
N ILE A 138 -3.68 -14.90 3.75
CA ILE A 138 -2.86 -14.48 2.62
C ILE A 138 -1.64 -13.73 3.16
N PRO A 139 -0.41 -14.17 2.83
CA PRO A 139 0.80 -13.49 3.28
C PRO A 139 0.86 -12.04 2.76
N LEU A 140 1.10 -11.07 3.63
CA LEU A 140 1.11 -9.65 3.26
C LEU A 140 2.35 -9.25 2.46
N ASP A 141 3.42 -10.04 2.45
CA ASP A 141 4.58 -9.85 1.57
C ASP A 141 4.25 -10.05 0.08
N SER A 142 3.15 -10.74 -0.22
CA SER A 142 2.63 -10.89 -1.58
C SER A 142 1.74 -9.72 -2.03
N LEU A 143 1.44 -8.77 -1.14
CA LEU A 143 0.57 -7.63 -1.46
C LEU A 143 1.28 -6.67 -2.42
N VAL A 144 0.66 -6.40 -3.57
CA VAL A 144 1.21 -5.56 -4.65
C VAL A 144 0.37 -4.34 -4.99
N GLY A 145 -0.89 -4.27 -4.54
CA GLY A 145 -1.73 -3.13 -4.89
C GLY A 145 -3.05 -3.05 -4.13
N VAL A 146 -3.62 -1.85 -4.18
CA VAL A 146 -4.97 -1.54 -3.68
C VAL A 146 -5.69 -0.76 -4.77
N THR A 147 -6.88 -1.22 -5.18
CA THR A 147 -7.72 -0.49 -6.13
C THR A 147 -9.04 -0.15 -5.46
N VAL A 148 -9.41 1.14 -5.48
CA VAL A 148 -10.72 1.60 -5.04
C VAL A 148 -11.59 1.74 -6.29
N THR A 149 -12.42 0.74 -6.54
CA THR A 149 -13.37 0.78 -7.65
C THR A 149 -14.45 -0.27 -7.45
N PRO A 150 -15.72 0.07 -7.69
CA PRO A 150 -16.78 -0.92 -7.75
C PRO A 150 -16.78 -1.71 -9.06
N GLN A 151 -15.92 -1.36 -10.02
CA GLN A 151 -15.87 -1.99 -11.34
C GLN A 151 -14.98 -3.24 -11.40
N ALA A 152 -14.47 -3.71 -10.26
CA ALA A 152 -13.69 -4.94 -10.21
C ALA A 152 -14.54 -6.16 -10.64
N ALA A 153 -13.90 -7.15 -11.26
CA ALA A 153 -14.59 -8.28 -11.87
C ALA A 153 -15.48 -9.07 -10.90
N ARG A 154 -15.16 -9.08 -9.59
CA ARG A 154 -15.99 -9.74 -8.56
C ARG A 154 -17.22 -8.94 -8.15
N PHE A 155 -17.20 -7.62 -8.31
CA PHE A 155 -18.32 -6.75 -7.99
C PHE A 155 -19.33 -6.67 -9.14
N ARG A 156 -18.87 -6.64 -10.40
CA ARG A 156 -19.71 -6.45 -11.60
C ARG A 156 -21.00 -7.26 -11.64
N PRO A 157 -21.01 -8.58 -11.31
CA PRO A 157 -22.24 -9.38 -11.34
C PRO A 157 -23.31 -8.94 -10.34
N PHE A 158 -22.94 -8.12 -9.36
CA PHE A 158 -23.78 -7.68 -8.25
C PHE A 158 -24.08 -6.18 -8.28
N LEU A 159 -23.54 -5.42 -9.25
CA LEU A 159 -23.81 -4.00 -9.38
C LEU A 159 -25.24 -3.77 -9.87
N GLU A 160 -25.95 -2.87 -9.20
CA GLU A 160 -27.31 -2.44 -9.53
C GLU A 160 -27.36 -0.90 -9.70
N PRO A 161 -28.01 -0.38 -10.76
CA PRO A 161 -28.19 1.06 -10.92
C PRO A 161 -29.02 1.70 -9.78
N PRO A 162 -28.79 2.98 -9.43
CA PRO A 162 -27.83 3.89 -10.05
C PRO A 162 -26.42 3.82 -9.46
N ASN A 163 -26.21 3.32 -8.23
CA ASN A 163 -24.90 3.23 -7.56
C ASN A 163 -24.97 2.26 -6.36
N THR A 164 -25.59 1.11 -6.56
CA THR A 164 -25.76 0.11 -5.50
C THR A 164 -25.13 -1.21 -5.89
N ILE A 165 -24.88 -2.04 -4.88
CA ILE A 165 -24.38 -3.39 -5.06
C ILE A 165 -25.11 -4.33 -4.13
N ILE A 166 -25.42 -5.52 -4.63
CA ILE A 166 -26.08 -6.57 -3.85
C ILE A 166 -25.13 -7.05 -2.75
N GLY A 167 -25.55 -6.89 -1.50
CA GLY A 167 -24.84 -7.33 -0.31
C GLY A 167 -25.26 -8.70 0.20
N CYS A 168 -25.00 -8.90 1.48
CA CYS A 168 -25.33 -10.12 2.22
C CYS A 168 -26.84 -10.37 2.29
N ARG A 169 -27.21 -11.61 2.62
CA ARG A 169 -28.61 -11.98 2.85
C ARG A 169 -29.08 -11.40 4.17
N GLU A 170 -30.24 -10.75 4.15
CA GLU A 170 -30.93 -10.19 5.30
C GLU A 170 -32.22 -10.99 5.55
N GLY A 171 -32.29 -11.68 6.69
CA GLY A 171 -33.50 -12.39 7.13
C GLY A 171 -34.17 -13.29 6.08
N ARG A 172 -35.49 -13.08 5.87
CA ARG A 172 -36.40 -13.91 5.05
C ARG A 172 -36.13 -13.82 3.54
N GLY A 173 -34.91 -14.10 3.10
CA GLY A 173 -34.56 -14.30 1.69
C GLY A 173 -34.25 -13.04 0.89
N HIS A 174 -34.33 -11.85 1.49
CA HIS A 174 -33.97 -10.61 0.81
C HIS A 174 -32.47 -10.36 0.92
N ARG A 175 -31.89 -9.67 -0.05
CA ARG A 175 -30.49 -9.23 -0.01
C ARG A 175 -30.46 -7.73 0.16
N THR A 176 -29.56 -7.26 1.01
CA THR A 176 -29.40 -5.84 1.26
C THR A 176 -28.80 -5.18 0.01
N ARG A 177 -29.26 -3.98 -0.32
CA ARG A 177 -28.62 -3.12 -1.33
C ARG A 177 -27.70 -2.15 -0.60
N LEU A 178 -26.44 -2.14 -0.98
CA LEU A 178 -25.40 -1.35 -0.32
C LEU A 178 -24.88 -0.27 -1.27
N PRO A 179 -24.45 0.89 -0.76
CA PRO A 179 -23.72 1.87 -1.56
C PRO A 179 -22.38 1.29 -2.01
N VAL A 180 -21.93 1.69 -3.20
CA VAL A 180 -20.69 1.17 -3.82
C VAL A 180 -19.42 1.85 -3.33
N ASP A 181 -19.52 2.98 -2.61
CA ASP A 181 -18.40 3.88 -2.32
C ASP A 181 -17.27 3.24 -1.51
N GLY A 182 -17.60 2.26 -0.67
CA GLY A 182 -16.62 1.53 0.14
C GLY A 182 -16.09 0.24 -0.50
N ALA A 183 -16.26 0.06 -1.81
CA ALA A 183 -15.76 -1.10 -2.55
C ALA A 183 -14.27 -0.94 -2.90
N PHE A 184 -13.44 -1.90 -2.51
CA PHE A 184 -12.02 -1.94 -2.87
C PHE A 184 -11.49 -3.37 -3.01
N SER A 185 -10.41 -3.48 -3.77
CA SER A 185 -9.71 -4.73 -4.07
C SER A 185 -8.28 -4.65 -3.55
N LEU A 186 -7.88 -5.68 -2.82
CA LEU A 186 -6.49 -5.91 -2.44
C LEU A 186 -5.88 -6.93 -3.41
N TRP A 187 -4.75 -6.58 -4.02
CA TRP A 187 -4.09 -7.41 -5.03
C TRP A 187 -2.87 -8.09 -4.45
N PHE A 188 -2.79 -9.39 -4.65
CA PHE A 188 -1.68 -10.22 -4.21
C PHE A 188 -1.08 -10.97 -5.40
N TYR A 189 0.24 -11.06 -5.43
CA TYR A 189 0.99 -11.78 -6.44
C TYR A 189 1.94 -12.78 -5.77
N ASP A 190 1.69 -14.07 -6.00
CA ASP A 190 2.59 -15.14 -5.59
C ASP A 190 3.68 -15.27 -6.66
N VAL A 191 4.90 -14.85 -6.29
CA VAL A 191 6.08 -14.90 -7.17
C VAL A 191 6.48 -16.34 -7.47
N VAL A 192 6.34 -17.25 -6.51
CA VAL A 192 6.76 -18.65 -6.66
C VAL A 192 5.83 -19.38 -7.63
N GLN A 193 4.53 -19.13 -7.51
CA GLN A 193 3.51 -19.77 -8.33
C GLN A 193 3.19 -19.00 -9.61
N HIS A 194 3.72 -17.78 -9.78
CA HIS A 194 3.34 -16.84 -10.85
C HIS A 194 1.82 -16.65 -10.96
N THR A 195 1.14 -16.54 -9.82
CA THR A 195 -0.32 -16.36 -9.78
C THR A 195 -0.70 -15.04 -9.13
N ALA A 196 -1.72 -14.40 -9.70
CA ALA A 196 -2.34 -13.21 -9.12
C ALA A 196 -3.70 -13.56 -8.53
N ARG A 197 -4.01 -12.99 -7.36
CA ARG A 197 -5.33 -13.08 -6.74
C ARG A 197 -5.76 -11.74 -6.16
N SER A 198 -7.05 -11.46 -6.22
CA SER A 198 -7.68 -10.31 -5.56
C SER A 198 -8.49 -10.74 -4.33
N VAL A 199 -8.56 -9.86 -3.34
CA VAL A 199 -9.56 -9.90 -2.27
C VAL A 199 -10.46 -8.68 -2.45
N ASP A 200 -11.67 -8.94 -2.94
CA ASP A 200 -12.65 -7.91 -3.28
C ASP A 200 -13.67 -7.78 -2.14
N VAL A 201 -13.63 -6.63 -1.47
CA VAL A 201 -14.39 -6.38 -0.24
C VAL A 201 -15.12 -5.03 -0.28
N LEU A 202 -16.17 -4.94 0.52
CA LEU A 202 -16.95 -3.72 0.70
C LEU A 202 -17.25 -3.48 2.18
N THR A 203 -17.14 -2.23 2.59
CA THR A 203 -17.65 -1.73 3.87
C THR A 203 -18.53 -0.52 3.65
N CYS A 204 -19.55 -0.33 4.47
CA CYS A 204 -20.36 0.90 4.48
C CYS A 204 -19.86 1.91 5.52
N ASN A 205 -18.81 1.57 6.28
CA ASN A 205 -18.22 2.46 7.28
C ASN A 205 -17.03 3.21 6.65
N GLU A 206 -17.20 4.52 6.44
CA GLU A 206 -16.20 5.40 5.81
C GLU A 206 -14.87 5.40 6.56
N LYS A 207 -14.87 5.33 7.90
CA LYS A 207 -13.64 5.29 8.70
C LYS A 207 -12.89 3.99 8.49
N VAL A 208 -13.62 2.86 8.47
CA VAL A 208 -13.02 1.55 8.20
C VAL A 208 -12.44 1.54 6.79
N PHE A 209 -13.16 2.06 5.81
CA PHE A 209 -12.69 2.18 4.43
C PHE A 209 -11.41 3.01 4.32
N ASP A 210 -11.38 4.20 4.92
CA ASP A 210 -10.23 5.11 4.87
C ASP A 210 -9.00 4.49 5.54
N ILE A 211 -9.15 3.97 6.77
CA ILE A 211 -8.08 3.31 7.52
C ILE A 211 -7.54 2.14 6.74
N TRP A 212 -8.39 1.24 6.26
CA TRP A 212 -7.94 0.04 5.55
C TRP A 212 -7.24 0.40 4.23
N THR A 213 -7.83 1.25 3.39
CA THR A 213 -7.19 1.60 2.12
C THR A 213 -5.86 2.32 2.32
N LYS A 214 -5.73 3.21 3.32
CA LYS A 214 -4.46 3.87 3.65
C LYS A 214 -3.44 2.90 4.22
N THR A 215 -3.82 2.01 5.14
CA THR A 215 -2.92 0.96 5.68
C THR A 215 -2.37 0.10 4.56
N PHE A 216 -3.24 -0.44 3.70
CA PHE A 216 -2.80 -1.34 2.64
C PHE A 216 -1.97 -0.62 1.58
N ARG A 217 -2.22 0.66 1.28
CA ARG A 217 -1.31 1.47 0.45
C ARG A 217 0.06 1.67 1.11
N GLY A 218 0.09 1.90 2.43
CA GLY A 218 1.33 1.98 3.20
C GLY A 218 2.12 0.66 3.15
N LEU A 219 1.43 -0.47 3.28
CA LEU A 219 2.05 -1.80 3.16
C LEU A 219 2.52 -2.11 1.73
N VAL A 220 1.80 -1.65 0.70
CA VAL A 220 2.28 -1.72 -0.69
C VAL A 220 3.57 -0.91 -0.83
N SER A 221 3.64 0.31 -0.29
CA SER A 221 4.87 1.12 -0.29
C SER A 221 6.04 0.40 0.38
N VAL A 222 5.81 -0.22 1.55
CA VAL A 222 6.81 -1.06 2.24
C VAL A 222 7.26 -2.24 1.37
N ASN A 223 6.33 -2.93 0.71
CA ASN A 223 6.66 -4.07 -0.14
C ASN A 223 7.36 -3.64 -1.44
N SER A 224 7.13 -2.43 -1.93
CA SER A 224 7.80 -1.88 -3.10
C SER A 224 9.23 -1.42 -2.82
N SER A 225 9.62 -1.34 -1.55
CA SER A 225 10.99 -0.99 -1.17
C SER A 225 11.98 -2.05 -1.64
N SER A 226 13.01 -1.57 -2.34
CA SER A 226 14.07 -2.40 -2.89
C SER A 226 15.41 -1.88 -2.40
N VAL A 227 16.32 -2.81 -2.13
CA VAL A 227 17.73 -2.46 -2.01
C VAL A 227 18.23 -2.26 -3.43
N VAL A 228 18.50 -1.02 -3.81
CA VAL A 228 19.27 -0.74 -5.01
C VAL A 228 20.67 -1.32 -4.78
N GLN A 229 20.95 -2.50 -5.32
CA GLN A 229 22.29 -3.10 -5.34
C GLN A 229 23.16 -2.42 -6.39
N VAL A 230 23.20 -1.09 -6.40
CA VAL A 230 24.23 -0.40 -7.15
C VAL A 230 25.39 -0.27 -6.19
N ALA A 231 26.42 -1.11 -6.37
CA ALA A 231 27.71 -0.84 -5.79
C ALA A 231 28.19 0.48 -6.41
N LEU A 232 27.90 1.60 -5.73
CA LEU A 232 28.52 2.87 -6.04
C LEU A 232 30.01 2.65 -5.83
N THR A 233 30.77 2.61 -6.93
CA THR A 233 32.22 2.70 -6.80
C THR A 233 32.53 4.04 -6.11
N PRO A 234 33.67 4.18 -5.42
CA PRO A 234 34.05 5.42 -4.73
C PRO A 234 34.17 6.66 -5.64
N HIS A 235 33.82 6.56 -6.93
CA HIS A 235 33.78 7.65 -7.90
C HIS A 235 32.34 8.01 -8.33
N GLY A 236 31.31 7.45 -7.68
CA GLY A 236 29.90 7.80 -7.94
C GLY A 236 29.30 7.19 -9.21
N ASP A 237 30.13 6.63 -10.08
CA ASP A 237 29.68 5.98 -11.31
C ASP A 237 29.49 4.47 -11.10
N SER A 238 28.33 3.97 -11.52
CA SER A 238 28.08 2.55 -11.69
C SER A 238 27.86 2.25 -13.16
N ALA A 239 28.73 1.41 -13.72
CA ALA A 239 28.60 0.92 -15.09
C ALA A 239 27.26 0.19 -15.30
N GLU A 240 26.77 -0.49 -14.26
CA GLU A 240 25.51 -1.22 -14.29
C GLU A 240 24.30 -0.26 -14.25
N LEU A 241 24.38 0.84 -13.50
CA LEU A 241 23.37 1.90 -13.52
C LEU A 241 23.35 2.62 -14.87
N ALA A 242 24.52 2.84 -15.49
CA ALA A 242 24.61 3.41 -16.83
C ALA A 242 24.03 2.47 -17.90
N GLU A 243 24.24 1.16 -17.78
CA GLU A 243 23.63 0.16 -18.68
C GLU A 243 22.12 0.05 -18.48
N LEU A 244 21.63 0.02 -17.23
CA LEU A 244 20.20 0.00 -16.94
C LEU A 244 19.49 1.28 -17.39
N THR A 245 20.14 2.44 -17.22
CA THR A 245 19.63 3.73 -17.70
C THR A 245 19.59 3.76 -19.23
N ARG A 246 20.62 3.23 -19.90
CA ARG A 246 20.67 3.12 -21.36
C ARG A 246 19.61 2.15 -21.90
N ALA A 247 19.39 1.02 -21.23
CA ALA A 247 18.34 0.06 -21.57
C ALA A 247 16.93 0.64 -21.38
N ALA A 248 16.71 1.40 -20.31
CA ALA A 248 15.44 2.09 -20.06
C ALA A 248 15.16 3.20 -21.09
N GLN A 249 16.19 3.93 -21.54
CA GLN A 249 16.07 4.93 -22.60
C GLN A 249 15.73 4.29 -23.97
N GLN A 250 16.31 3.13 -24.28
CA GLN A 250 16.00 2.41 -25.52
C GLN A 250 14.58 1.83 -25.55
N GLN A 251 13.97 1.52 -24.40
CA GLN A 251 12.58 1.07 -24.35
C GLN A 251 11.56 2.21 -24.62
N GLY A 252 11.92 3.47 -24.33
CA GLY A 252 11.07 4.63 -24.65
C GLY A 252 11.05 5.01 -26.13
N GLU A 253 12.10 4.67 -26.89
CA GLU A 253 12.17 4.97 -28.34
C GLU A 253 11.39 3.99 -29.22
N VAL A 254 11.03 2.81 -28.70
CA VAL A 254 10.25 1.81 -29.46
C VAL A 254 8.74 2.09 -29.41
N GLU A 255 8.25 2.85 -28.43
CA GLU A 255 6.81 3.17 -28.31
C GLU A 255 6.37 4.44 -29.08
N HIS A 256 7.28 5.18 -29.72
CA HIS A 256 6.97 6.39 -30.50
C HIS A 256 7.49 6.35 -31.96
N GLY A 257 7.66 5.14 -32.52
CA GLY A 257 7.91 4.91 -33.95
C GLY A 257 6.69 4.39 -34.69
#